data_AF-A0A938BQP6-F1
#
_entry.id   AF-A0A938BQP6-F1
#
_cell.length_a   1.000
_cell.length_b   1.000
_cell.length_c   1.000
_cell.angle_alpha   90.00
_cell.angle_beta   90.00
_cell.angle_gamma   90.00
#
_symmetry.space_group_name_H-M   'P 1'
#
loop_
_entity.id
_entity.type
_entity.pdbx_description
1 polymer ?
#
loop_
_entity_poly.entity_id
_entity_poly.type
_entity_poly.pdbx_seq_one_letter_code
_entity_poly.pdbx_strand_id
1 'polypeptide(L)'
;MHRPGGPVTALAAERRSVRRGPAEPGPRQDHPPVMPAFGDGTTKGAHPRRTQWPRGEGIPMGAIAEAFREYAQPLLDATDGSAEQAQRALTLAQVCWNLALEPAKDRDETLSRLSPVLEMGEEEFRKFHAGVLVPMILRHQEMFPDMHGGHMRPPASEVDLPTRIRTKEGHQVGRNAPCPCDSGKKYKQCCGK
;
A
#
# COMPACT_ATOMS: atom_id res chain seq x y z
N MET A 1 -73.39 21.78 9.84
CA MET A 1 -73.75 23.13 9.35
C MET A 1 -72.74 24.14 9.88
N HIS A 2 -72.45 25.17 9.07
CA HIS A 2 -71.66 26.38 9.35
C HIS A 2 -70.12 26.30 9.35
N ARG A 3 -69.55 26.73 8.20
CA ARG A 3 -68.42 27.68 8.16
C ARG A 3 -68.94 29.10 8.42
N PRO A 4 -68.10 30.01 8.95
CA PRO A 4 -67.68 31.13 8.07
C PRO A 4 -66.27 31.71 8.34
N GLY A 5 -65.79 32.52 7.38
CA GLY A 5 -64.78 33.61 7.53
C GLY A 5 -63.32 33.17 7.47
N GLY A 6 -62.38 33.79 6.75
CA GLY A 6 -62.26 34.98 5.91
C GLY A 6 -60.83 34.97 5.31
N PRO A 7 -60.46 35.87 4.37
CA PRO A 7 -59.26 35.69 3.54
C PRO A 7 -57.98 36.05 4.29
N VAL A 8 -56.98 35.16 4.24
CA VAL A 8 -55.63 35.41 4.77
C VAL A 8 -54.78 36.04 3.67
N THR A 9 -54.30 37.25 3.93
CA THR A 9 -53.39 38.01 3.08
C THR A 9 -52.06 37.29 2.91
N ALA A 10 -51.58 37.26 1.67
CA ALA A 10 -50.30 36.67 1.28
C ALA A 10 -49.13 37.52 1.80
N LEU A 11 -48.24 36.92 2.59
CA LEU A 11 -46.91 37.47 2.89
C LEU A 11 -45.89 36.71 2.03
N ALA A 12 -45.39 37.36 0.98
CA ALA A 12 -44.35 36.82 0.12
C ALA A 12 -43.01 36.81 0.88
N ALA A 13 -42.44 35.62 1.08
CA ALA A 13 -41.11 35.43 1.62
C ALA A 13 -40.05 35.58 0.51
N GLU A 14 -39.26 36.63 0.58
CA GLU A 14 -38.19 36.95 -0.37
C GLU A 14 -37.01 35.98 -0.19
N ARG A 15 -36.84 35.05 -1.14
CA ARG A 15 -35.69 34.12 -1.17
C ARG A 15 -34.47 34.85 -1.73
N ARG A 16 -33.51 35.19 -0.86
CA ARG A 16 -32.21 35.74 -1.26
C ARG A 16 -31.39 34.64 -1.94
N SER A 17 -31.29 34.71 -3.27
CA SER A 17 -30.48 33.80 -4.09
C SER A 17 -28.99 34.12 -3.93
N VAL A 18 -28.25 33.25 -3.23
CA VAL A 18 -26.78 33.32 -3.17
C VAL A 18 -26.24 32.80 -4.50
N ARG A 19 -25.81 33.71 -5.39
CA ARG A 19 -25.07 33.34 -6.59
C ARG A 19 -23.68 32.83 -6.17
N ARG A 20 -23.39 31.54 -6.40
CA ARG A 20 -22.01 31.04 -6.36
C ARG A 20 -21.29 31.57 -7.59
N GLY A 21 -20.18 32.28 -7.38
CA GLY A 21 -19.25 32.65 -8.45
C GLY A 21 -18.54 31.40 -9.02
N PRO A 22 -17.90 31.52 -10.18
CA PRO A 22 -17.13 30.42 -10.76
C PRO A 22 -16.03 29.98 -9.80
N ALA A 23 -15.86 28.67 -9.63
CA ALA A 23 -14.82 28.09 -8.81
C ALA A 23 -13.45 28.44 -9.40
N GLU A 24 -12.57 29.01 -8.59
CA GLU A 24 -11.18 29.23 -8.99
C GLU A 24 -10.49 27.87 -9.23
N PRO A 25 -9.64 27.75 -10.27
CA PRO A 25 -8.86 26.54 -10.48
C PRO A 25 -7.91 26.38 -9.28
N GLY A 26 -7.98 25.23 -8.62
CA GLY A 26 -7.11 24.88 -7.51
C GLY A 26 -5.63 24.90 -7.91
N PRO A 27 -4.72 24.98 -6.93
CA PRO A 27 -3.28 25.03 -7.20
C PRO A 27 -2.86 23.80 -8.02
N ARG A 28 -2.08 24.02 -9.08
CA ARG A 28 -1.42 22.95 -9.83
C ARG A 28 -0.55 22.19 -8.85
N GLN A 29 -0.79 20.89 -8.74
CA GLN A 29 0.12 20.01 -8.03
C GLN A 29 1.34 19.87 -8.93
N ASP A 30 2.41 20.60 -8.63
CA ASP A 30 3.69 20.38 -9.28
C ASP A 30 4.22 19.04 -8.78
N HIS A 31 4.07 18.01 -9.61
CA HIS A 31 4.57 16.69 -9.32
C HIS A 31 6.11 16.77 -9.23
N PRO A 32 6.72 16.28 -8.14
CA PRO A 32 8.16 16.29 -7.99
C PRO A 32 8.82 15.45 -9.09
N PRO A 33 10.03 15.82 -9.55
CA PRO A 33 10.70 15.10 -10.62
C PRO A 33 10.87 13.62 -10.26
N VAL A 34 10.50 12.77 -11.21
CA VAL A 34 10.68 11.31 -11.15
C VAL A 34 12.17 11.03 -10.93
N MET A 35 12.47 10.03 -10.10
CA MET A 35 13.85 9.55 -9.96
C MET A 35 14.42 9.27 -11.35
N PRO A 36 15.64 9.73 -11.66
CA PRO A 36 16.23 9.47 -12.97
C PRO A 36 16.20 7.97 -13.23
N ALA A 37 15.72 7.58 -14.41
CA ALA A 37 15.88 6.21 -14.87
C ALA A 37 17.35 5.83 -14.73
N PHE A 38 17.65 4.61 -14.24
CA PHE A 38 19.01 4.11 -14.19
C PHE A 38 19.66 4.35 -15.56
N GLY A 39 20.64 5.25 -15.60
CA GLY A 39 21.29 5.62 -16.85
C GLY A 39 21.92 4.38 -17.49
N ASP A 40 22.08 4.40 -18.81
CA ASP A 40 22.77 3.38 -19.63
C ASP A 40 24.27 3.18 -19.25
N GLY A 41 24.66 3.65 -18.07
CA GLY A 41 25.96 3.51 -17.47
C GLY A 41 26.13 2.10 -16.93
N THR A 42 26.80 1.29 -17.74
CA THR A 42 27.79 0.24 -17.47
C THR A 42 28.48 0.28 -16.09
N THR A 43 27.74 0.38 -14.99
CA THR A 43 28.24 -0.03 -13.69
C THR A 43 28.15 -1.55 -13.71
N LYS A 44 29.30 -2.20 -13.82
CA LYS A 44 29.42 -3.61 -13.43
C LYS A 44 29.13 -3.66 -11.92
N GLY A 45 27.87 -3.54 -11.54
CA GLY A 45 27.42 -3.77 -10.19
C GLY A 45 27.81 -5.20 -9.87
N ALA A 46 28.69 -5.37 -8.88
CA ALA A 46 29.04 -6.69 -8.38
C ALA A 46 27.75 -7.46 -8.10
N HIS A 47 27.66 -8.72 -8.56
CA HIS A 47 26.52 -9.58 -8.26
C HIS A 47 26.19 -9.48 -6.76
N PRO A 48 24.93 -9.23 -6.39
CA PRO A 48 24.56 -9.14 -4.99
C PRO A 48 24.98 -10.42 -4.28
N ARG A 49 25.61 -10.30 -3.11
CA ARG A 49 25.89 -11.48 -2.29
C ARG A 49 24.55 -12.11 -1.91
N ARG A 50 24.44 -13.43 -2.11
CA ARG A 50 23.31 -14.19 -1.59
C ARG A 50 23.19 -13.90 -0.10
N THR A 51 22.03 -13.41 0.31
CA THR A 51 21.79 -12.96 1.68
C THR A 51 20.84 -13.95 2.34
N GLN A 52 21.23 -14.50 3.49
CA GLN A 52 20.31 -15.34 4.24
C GLN A 52 19.31 -14.45 4.99
N TRP A 53 18.03 -14.54 4.63
CA TRP A 53 16.98 -13.84 5.37
C TRP A 53 16.97 -14.36 6.83
N PRO A 54 17.10 -13.49 7.84
CA PRO A 54 17.08 -13.92 9.24
C PRO A 54 15.79 -14.68 9.57
N ARG A 55 15.89 -15.91 10.10
CA ARG A 55 14.76 -16.77 10.51
C ARG A 55 15.00 -17.33 11.91
N GLY A 56 13.91 -17.61 12.64
CA GLY A 56 13.95 -18.29 13.94
C GLY A 56 13.97 -17.35 15.15
N GLU A 57 14.19 -17.93 16.34
CA GLU A 57 14.33 -17.19 17.60
C GLU A 57 15.77 -16.65 17.73
N GLY A 58 15.93 -15.46 18.32
CA GLY A 58 17.25 -14.86 18.57
C GLY A 58 17.83 -14.04 17.40
N ILE A 59 16.99 -13.54 16.48
CA ILE A 59 17.45 -12.63 15.41
C ILE A 59 18.05 -11.36 16.03
N PRO A 60 19.31 -10.99 15.70
CA PRO A 60 19.92 -9.76 16.20
C PRO A 60 19.10 -8.52 15.81
N MET A 61 19.03 -7.55 16.73
CA MET A 61 18.39 -6.27 16.44
C MET A 61 19.07 -5.63 15.22
N GLY A 62 18.27 -5.30 14.20
CA GLY A 62 18.77 -4.66 12.98
C GLY A 62 19.14 -5.61 11.84
N ALA A 63 19.25 -6.92 12.05
CA ALA A 63 19.65 -7.85 10.97
C ALA A 63 18.70 -7.81 9.75
N ILE A 64 17.40 -7.68 9.99
CA ILE A 64 16.40 -7.51 8.92
C ILE A 64 16.57 -6.16 8.22
N ALA A 65 16.84 -5.10 8.98
CA ALA A 65 17.04 -3.76 8.43
C ALA A 65 18.31 -3.67 7.58
N GLU A 66 19.38 -4.37 7.97
CA GLU A 66 20.61 -4.48 7.19
C GLU A 66 20.36 -5.21 5.87
N ALA A 67 19.71 -6.38 5.90
CA ALA A 67 19.36 -7.12 4.69
C ALA A 67 18.48 -6.29 3.74
N PHE A 68 17.49 -5.57 4.28
CA PHE A 68 16.64 -4.68 3.48
C PHE A 68 17.41 -3.49 2.91
N ARG A 69 18.30 -2.87 3.70
CA ARG A 69 19.16 -1.77 3.22
C ARG A 69 20.08 -2.24 2.09
N GLU A 70 20.72 -3.39 2.24
CA GLU A 70 21.58 -3.97 1.19
C GLU A 70 20.79 -4.27 -0.09
N TYR A 71 19.55 -4.73 0.05
CA TYR A 71 18.65 -4.88 -1.08
C TYR A 71 18.33 -3.54 -1.73
N ALA A 72 17.95 -2.52 -0.96
CA ALA A 72 17.56 -1.20 -1.43
C ALA A 72 18.73 -0.33 -1.92
N GLN A 73 19.97 -0.74 -1.68
CA GLN A 73 21.18 0.06 -1.91
C GLN A 73 21.26 0.71 -3.30
N PRO A 74 20.96 0.02 -4.42
CA PRO A 74 21.02 0.66 -5.75
C PRO A 74 20.07 1.86 -5.91
N LEU A 75 18.91 1.81 -5.24
CA LEU A 75 17.95 2.93 -5.26
C LEU A 75 18.42 4.07 -4.36
N LEU A 76 19.07 3.76 -3.24
CA LEU A 76 19.63 4.76 -2.33
C LEU A 76 20.84 5.47 -2.94
N ASP A 77 21.71 4.73 -3.64
CA ASP A 77 22.88 5.27 -4.33
C ASP A 77 22.52 6.22 -5.48
N ALA A 78 21.33 6.05 -6.06
CA ALA A 78 20.80 6.93 -7.11
C ALA A 78 20.23 8.25 -6.58
N THR A 79 20.13 8.42 -5.25
CA THR A 79 19.61 9.64 -4.63
C THR A 79 20.70 10.70 -4.44
N ASP A 80 20.28 11.96 -4.31
CA ASP A 80 21.13 13.08 -3.89
C ASP A 80 21.40 13.10 -2.37
N GLY A 81 20.90 12.09 -1.63
CA GLY A 81 21.00 12.00 -0.18
C GLY A 81 19.96 12.85 0.59
N SER A 82 19.09 13.59 -0.10
CA SER A 82 17.98 14.29 0.55
C SER A 82 17.00 13.30 1.18
N ALA A 83 16.43 13.67 2.33
CA ALA A 83 15.48 12.82 3.04
C ALA A 83 14.25 12.45 2.18
N GLU A 84 13.82 13.36 1.33
CA GLU A 84 12.69 13.15 0.42
C GLU A 84 13.00 12.11 -0.65
N GLN A 85 14.19 12.20 -1.28
CA GLN A 85 14.61 11.21 -2.26
C GLN A 85 14.89 9.85 -1.62
N ALA A 86 15.54 9.82 -0.45
CA ALA A 86 15.76 8.59 0.29
C ALA A 86 14.43 7.90 0.65
N GLN A 87 13.42 8.66 1.08
CA GLN A 87 12.09 8.11 1.37
C GLN A 87 11.43 7.53 0.13
N ARG A 88 11.54 8.19 -1.03
CA ARG A 88 11.03 7.66 -2.31
C ARG A 88 11.74 6.36 -2.72
N ALA A 89 13.07 6.31 -2.59
CA ALA A 89 13.86 5.13 -2.88
C ALA A 89 13.44 3.94 -2.00
N LEU A 90 13.23 4.16 -0.70
CA LEU A 90 12.75 3.14 0.23
C LEU A 90 11.33 2.66 -0.08
N THR A 91 10.42 3.59 -0.42
CA THR A 91 9.05 3.25 -0.86
C THR A 91 9.10 2.37 -2.10
N LEU A 92 9.93 2.71 -3.08
CA LEU A 92 10.08 1.94 -4.31
C LEU A 92 10.70 0.57 -4.05
N ALA A 93 11.71 0.49 -3.18
CA ALA A 93 12.29 -0.77 -2.74
C ALA A 93 11.22 -1.70 -2.15
N GLN A 94 10.34 -1.18 -1.30
CA GLN A 94 9.25 -1.92 -0.69
C GLN A 94 8.22 -2.41 -1.71
N VAL A 95 7.88 -1.59 -2.72
CA VAL A 95 6.98 -2.00 -3.82
C VAL A 95 7.60 -3.16 -4.60
N CYS A 96 8.87 -3.03 -5.02
CA CYS A 96 9.57 -4.09 -5.75
C CYS A 96 9.73 -5.37 -4.91
N TRP A 97 9.90 -5.25 -3.59
CA TRP A 97 9.93 -6.40 -2.68
C TRP A 97 8.61 -7.18 -2.72
N ASN A 98 7.48 -6.48 -2.61
CA ASN A 98 6.16 -7.10 -2.64
C ASN A 98 5.89 -7.76 -4.00
N LEU A 99 6.19 -7.05 -5.10
CA LEU A 99 6.06 -7.59 -6.45
C LEU A 99 6.93 -8.84 -6.65
N ALA A 100 8.13 -8.88 -6.05
CA ALA A 100 9.00 -10.04 -6.19
C ALA A 100 8.43 -11.31 -5.54
N LEU A 101 7.57 -11.18 -4.51
CA LEU A 101 6.90 -12.29 -3.84
C LEU A 101 5.62 -12.74 -4.55
N GLU A 102 5.10 -11.95 -5.50
CA GLU A 102 3.96 -12.35 -6.32
C GLU A 102 4.36 -13.40 -7.37
N PRO A 103 3.51 -14.41 -7.65
CA PRO A 103 3.72 -15.30 -8.78
C PRO A 103 3.86 -14.51 -10.09
N ALA A 104 4.72 -14.96 -11.00
CA ALA A 104 5.04 -14.22 -12.22
C ALA A 104 3.80 -13.79 -13.02
N LYS A 105 2.80 -14.67 -13.12
CA LYS A 105 1.53 -14.38 -13.82
C LYS A 105 0.73 -13.22 -13.19
N ASP A 106 0.73 -13.14 -11.86
CA ASP A 106 -0.07 -12.17 -11.11
C ASP A 106 0.67 -10.83 -11.08
N ARG A 107 2.00 -10.88 -11.04
CA ARG A 107 2.88 -9.71 -11.09
C ARG A 107 2.73 -8.90 -12.37
N ASP A 108 2.67 -9.55 -13.54
CA ASP A 108 2.52 -8.86 -14.82
C ASP A 108 1.17 -8.09 -14.90
N GLU A 109 0.13 -8.65 -14.28
CA GLU A 109 -1.17 -7.98 -14.14
C GLU A 109 -1.09 -6.80 -13.16
N THR A 110 -0.46 -6.98 -12.00
CA THR A 110 -0.25 -5.92 -11.02
C THR A 110 0.54 -4.75 -11.62
N LEU A 111 1.61 -5.04 -12.38
CA LEU A 111 2.41 -4.03 -13.07
C LEU A 111 1.60 -3.24 -14.10
N SER A 112 0.75 -3.90 -14.87
CA SER A 112 -0.13 -3.26 -15.85
C SER A 112 -1.12 -2.29 -15.18
N ARG A 113 -1.58 -2.61 -13.96
CA ARG A 113 -2.47 -1.74 -13.16
C ARG A 113 -1.77 -0.56 -12.51
N LEU A 114 -0.46 -0.62 -12.29
CA LEU A 114 0.31 0.46 -11.67
C LEU A 114 0.55 1.64 -12.61
N SER A 115 0.66 1.40 -13.93
CA SER A 115 0.91 2.45 -14.93
C SER A 115 -0.03 3.67 -14.82
N PRO A 116 -1.37 3.53 -14.78
CA PRO A 116 -2.26 4.68 -14.68
C PRO A 116 -2.24 5.36 -13.30
N VAL A 117 -1.87 4.63 -12.24
CA VAL A 117 -1.81 5.17 -10.86
C VAL A 117 -0.58 6.04 -10.66
N LEU A 118 0.51 5.75 -11.37
CA LEU A 118 1.74 6.54 -11.30
C LEU A 118 1.68 7.83 -12.14
N GLU A 119 0.58 8.07 -12.86
CA GLU A 119 0.39 9.25 -13.73
C GLU A 119 1.53 9.43 -14.76
N MET A 120 2.14 8.31 -15.19
CA MET A 120 3.26 8.29 -16.14
C MET A 120 2.74 7.99 -17.56
N GLY A 121 3.39 8.57 -18.57
CA GLY A 121 3.15 8.17 -19.97
C GLY A 121 3.64 6.75 -20.24
N GLU A 122 3.04 6.04 -21.21
CA GLU A 122 3.37 4.62 -21.48
C GLU A 122 4.85 4.38 -21.75
N GLU A 123 5.52 5.26 -22.50
CA GLU A 123 6.95 5.13 -22.79
C GLU A 123 7.81 5.35 -21.54
N GLU A 124 7.42 6.30 -20.69
CA GLU A 124 8.11 6.60 -19.43
C GLU A 124 7.95 5.44 -18.46
N PHE A 125 6.74 4.91 -18.32
CA PHE A 125 6.47 3.72 -17.52
C PHE A 125 7.24 2.51 -18.04
N ARG A 126 7.34 2.32 -19.37
CA ARG A 126 8.15 1.24 -19.95
C ARG A 126 9.63 1.36 -19.57
N LYS A 127 10.20 2.56 -19.62
CA LYS A 127 11.60 2.82 -19.20
C LYS A 127 11.78 2.59 -17.71
N PHE A 128 10.85 3.07 -16.89
CA PHE A 128 10.86 2.85 -15.44
C PHE A 128 10.72 1.36 -15.07
N HIS A 129 9.84 0.63 -15.75
CA HIS A 129 9.65 -0.79 -15.56
C HIS A 129 10.94 -1.57 -15.90
N ALA A 130 11.53 -1.32 -17.07
CA ALA A 130 12.73 -2.00 -17.52
C ALA A 130 13.99 -1.57 -16.74
N GLY A 131 14.09 -0.30 -16.37
CA GLY A 131 15.26 0.27 -15.71
C GLY A 131 15.25 0.12 -14.19
N VAL A 132 14.08 0.06 -13.55
CA VAL A 132 13.97 0.07 -12.08
C VAL A 132 13.24 -1.15 -11.54
N LEU A 133 12.00 -1.39 -11.99
CA LEU A 133 11.15 -2.43 -11.36
C LEU A 133 11.73 -3.83 -11.59
N VAL A 134 12.00 -4.20 -12.84
CA VAL A 134 12.52 -5.53 -13.18
C VAL A 134 13.88 -5.81 -12.52
N PRO A 135 14.89 -4.91 -12.60
CA PRO A 135 16.17 -5.15 -11.95
C PRO A 135 16.05 -5.34 -10.43
N MET A 136 15.21 -4.55 -9.75
CA MET A 136 15.03 -4.67 -8.30
C MET A 136 14.28 -5.96 -7.93
N ILE A 137 13.28 -6.38 -8.71
CA ILE A 137 12.59 -7.67 -8.52
C ILE A 137 13.57 -8.83 -8.67
N LEU A 138 14.37 -8.85 -9.73
CA LEU A 138 15.37 -9.90 -9.97
C LEU A 138 16.44 -9.92 -8.86
N ARG A 139 16.89 -8.74 -8.42
CA ARG A 139 17.81 -8.60 -7.29
C ARG A 139 17.24 -9.25 -6.03
N HIS A 140 15.97 -9.03 -5.71
CA HIS A 140 15.32 -9.66 -4.57
C HIS A 140 15.33 -11.20 -4.71
N GLN A 141 15.03 -11.72 -5.91
CA GLN A 141 15.03 -13.16 -6.18
C GLN A 141 16.43 -13.79 -6.04
N GLU A 142 17.47 -13.08 -6.48
CA GLU A 142 18.86 -13.51 -6.37
C GLU A 142 19.38 -13.47 -4.92
N MET A 143 19.06 -12.39 -4.19
CA MET A 143 19.48 -12.22 -2.80
C MET A 143 18.76 -13.19 -1.86
N PHE A 144 17.47 -13.45 -2.09
CA PHE A 144 16.60 -14.18 -1.16
C PHE A 144 15.88 -15.38 -1.83
N PRO A 145 16.62 -16.37 -2.37
CA PRO A 145 16.04 -17.48 -3.14
C PRO A 145 15.04 -18.33 -2.33
N ASP A 146 15.26 -18.47 -1.03
CA ASP A 146 14.39 -19.21 -0.12
C ASP A 146 12.97 -18.61 0.00
N MET A 147 12.79 -17.33 -0.35
CA MET A 147 11.49 -16.65 -0.29
C MET A 147 10.59 -16.97 -1.49
N HIS A 148 11.17 -17.48 -2.58
CA HIS A 148 10.47 -17.72 -3.85
C HIS A 148 10.12 -19.18 -4.11
N GLY A 149 10.74 -20.10 -3.37
CA GLY A 149 10.48 -21.52 -3.48
C GLY A 149 9.32 -21.96 -2.60
N GLY A 150 8.06 -21.69 -2.96
CA GLY A 150 6.81 -22.34 -2.51
C GLY A 150 6.50 -22.49 -1.00
N HIS A 151 7.46 -22.22 -0.11
CA HIS A 151 7.49 -22.53 1.32
C HIS A 151 7.36 -21.25 2.17
N MET A 152 7.46 -20.07 1.54
CA MET A 152 7.11 -18.78 2.15
C MET A 152 5.69 -18.34 1.78
N ARG A 153 4.87 -19.23 1.25
CA ARG A 153 3.43 -19.12 1.47
C ARG A 153 3.16 -19.90 2.75
N PRO A 154 2.73 -19.29 3.88
CA PRO A 154 1.68 -20.00 4.62
C PRO A 154 0.66 -20.42 3.56
N PRO A 155 0.08 -21.63 3.61
CA PRO A 155 -0.98 -21.95 2.67
C PRO A 155 -1.89 -20.73 2.59
N ALA A 156 -2.38 -20.41 1.40
CA ALA A 156 -3.58 -19.60 1.33
C ALA A 156 -4.71 -20.44 1.97
N SER A 157 -4.63 -20.73 3.29
CA SER A 157 -5.75 -20.41 4.14
C SER A 157 -6.05 -18.99 3.74
N GLU A 158 -7.18 -18.81 3.07
CA GLU A 158 -8.01 -17.63 3.22
C GLU A 158 -7.46 -16.83 4.39
N VAL A 159 -6.90 -15.65 4.11
CA VAL A 159 -6.88 -14.67 5.18
C VAL A 159 -8.35 -14.57 5.52
N ASP A 160 -8.78 -15.30 6.54
CA ASP A 160 -9.99 -15.04 7.28
C ASP A 160 -9.71 -13.63 7.78
N LEU A 161 -10.03 -12.63 6.93
CA LEU A 161 -10.30 -11.29 7.37
C LEU A 161 -11.21 -11.54 8.54
N PRO A 162 -10.72 -11.35 9.79
CA PRO A 162 -11.24 -12.05 10.96
C PRO A 162 -12.74 -11.95 10.86
N THR A 163 -13.41 -13.07 10.54
CA THR A 163 -14.83 -13.02 10.22
C THR A 163 -15.42 -12.31 11.40
N ARG A 164 -15.94 -11.12 11.14
CA ARG A 164 -16.19 -10.13 12.16
C ARG A 164 -17.48 -10.60 12.84
N ILE A 165 -17.35 -11.55 13.77
CA ILE A 165 -18.46 -12.28 14.38
C ILE A 165 -19.32 -11.24 15.10
N ARG A 166 -20.61 -11.23 14.75
CA ARG A 166 -21.60 -10.34 15.35
C ARG A 166 -22.15 -11.00 16.62
N THR A 167 -22.32 -10.23 17.69
CA THR A 167 -23.09 -10.66 18.87
C THR A 167 -24.54 -10.93 18.49
N LYS A 168 -25.32 -11.49 19.41
CA LYS A 168 -26.78 -11.63 19.25
C LYS A 168 -27.46 -10.27 19.03
N GLU A 169 -26.90 -9.16 19.54
CA GLU A 169 -27.36 -7.79 19.24
C GLU A 169 -26.66 -7.14 18.02
N GLY A 170 -25.94 -7.92 17.19
CA GLY A 170 -25.39 -7.43 15.93
C GLY A 170 -24.07 -6.68 16.01
N HIS A 171 -23.45 -6.57 17.20
CA HIS A 171 -22.19 -5.85 17.42
C HIS A 171 -20.98 -6.70 17.09
N GLN A 172 -19.99 -6.09 16.47
CA GLN A 172 -18.81 -6.79 15.99
C GLN A 172 -17.76 -6.92 17.08
N VAL A 173 -17.40 -8.15 17.46
CA VAL A 173 -16.48 -8.40 18.57
C VAL A 173 -15.11 -8.83 18.04
N GLY A 174 -14.07 -8.09 18.43
CA GLY A 174 -12.69 -8.45 18.10
C GLY A 174 -12.21 -9.69 18.85
N ARG A 175 -11.32 -10.48 18.24
CA ARG A 175 -10.78 -11.74 18.81
C ARG A 175 -10.22 -11.62 20.24
N ASN A 176 -9.69 -10.45 20.62
CA ASN A 176 -9.14 -10.19 21.94
C ASN A 176 -10.10 -9.48 22.92
N ALA A 177 -11.30 -9.10 22.49
CA ALA A 177 -12.29 -8.41 23.32
C ALA A 177 -12.93 -9.37 24.36
N PRO A 178 -13.58 -8.84 25.41
CA PRO A 178 -14.35 -9.64 26.36
C PRO A 178 -15.41 -10.49 25.64
N CYS A 179 -15.58 -11.73 26.09
CA CYS A 179 -16.49 -12.68 25.46
C CYS A 179 -17.95 -12.35 25.82
N PRO A 180 -18.89 -12.30 24.85
CA PRO A 180 -20.29 -11.92 25.09
C PRO A 180 -21.14 -12.98 25.80
N CYS A 181 -20.52 -14.03 26.36
CA CYS A 181 -21.18 -15.05 27.17
C CYS A 181 -21.03 -14.80 28.68
N ASP A 182 -20.60 -13.59 29.05
CA ASP A 182 -20.35 -13.15 30.43
C ASP A 182 -19.35 -14.02 31.22
N SER A 183 -18.51 -14.78 30.53
CA SER A 183 -17.49 -15.63 31.16
C SER A 183 -16.30 -14.88 31.74
N GLY A 184 -16.20 -13.55 31.51
CA GLY A 184 -15.06 -12.72 31.88
C GLY A 184 -13.77 -12.99 31.09
N LYS A 185 -13.76 -13.94 30.15
CA LYS A 185 -12.60 -14.32 29.33
C LYS A 185 -12.54 -13.53 28.03
N LYS A 186 -11.36 -13.43 27.40
CA LYS A 186 -11.22 -12.93 26.02
C LYS A 186 -11.91 -13.90 25.05
N TYR A 187 -12.56 -13.40 24.00
CA TYR A 187 -13.35 -14.19 23.04
C TYR A 187 -12.57 -15.41 22.49
N LYS A 188 -11.32 -15.23 22.04
CA LYS A 188 -10.44 -16.32 21.56
C LYS A 188 -10.14 -17.43 22.56
N GLN A 189 -10.41 -17.21 23.85
CA GLN A 189 -10.18 -18.16 24.93
C GLN A 189 -11.48 -18.76 25.48
N CYS A 190 -12.63 -18.44 24.89
CA CYS A 190 -13.93 -18.94 25.29
C CYS A 190 -14.75 -19.35 24.06
N CYS A 191 -15.75 -18.57 23.64
CA CYS A 191 -16.63 -18.92 22.52
C CYS A 191 -15.95 -18.88 21.14
N GLY A 192 -14.75 -18.29 21.02
CA GLY A 192 -13.98 -18.24 19.78
C GLY A 192 -12.86 -19.27 19.70
N LYS A 193 -13.01 -20.41 20.40
CA LYS A 193 -12.16 -21.59 20.26
C LYS A 193 -12.70 -22.53 19.19
#